data_AF-A0A2G9YSU6-F1
#
_entry.id   AF-A0A2G9YSU6-F1
#
_cell.length_a   1.000
_cell.length_b   1.000
_cell.length_c   1.000
_cell.angle_alpha   90.00
_cell.angle_beta   90.00
_cell.angle_gamma   90.00
#
_symmetry.space_group_name_H-M   'P 1'
#
loop_
_entity.id
_entity.type
_entity.pdbx_description
1 polymer ?
#
loop_
_entity_poly.entity_id
_entity_poly.type
_entity_poly.pdbx_seq_one_letter_code
_entity_poly.pdbx_strand_id
1 'polypeptide(L)'
;MEKQRLEQKMISLDKEIEQIQKSTRTLIPFFVPWHDKLRMKFGWYYHWHLNPYAKIIHIFSLLLSIILGLTVFTTTLTIAPQVAKATTGYVDPNGDNAVAWDTPVPAGTHYTTVDDGTRQPAEPNTADYISHSGAPATDDDFDMATIAGADSVTSIKIWAYAKHELATFLNLNIYVDGAWQTQNSDNTLTGTYAWYSATWTGTWDQTDLDNLLVRVRKTGMASTETVAAMYAEITYTTGSIPTAPTTLYSNNDTAQTGQTNPTNLTDTTPAFSAIYNDADTGDIANKARIQVSTDETFASVTHWDSGAAGTTITNCTTPNRCQDIVYGSFGTAPTQNLALNDGAVTYYWRIKYWDDEGNEGAWSTETATFTLLDVPTAPTIGTPTALSSTSIRWNFTDNASNEDGFKVHDSSNYVVATCATPNLTYCDETGLSPNTSYTRHVHAYNTAGDSSSSADASKYTLANVPGAPTLTATSATSIKIVIDQNNNPSGGGTSPYVDPNGDAATSGWVPTPSGTHFTTIND
;
A
#
# COMPACT_ATOMS: atom_id res chain seq x y z
N MET A 1 -21.97 38.05 -59.95
CA MET A 1 -22.94 37.03 -59.54
C MET A 1 -22.31 35.66 -59.31
N GLU A 2 -21.53 35.11 -60.26
CA GLU A 2 -20.94 33.76 -60.10
C GLU A 2 -19.88 33.68 -58.99
N LYS A 3 -19.03 34.70 -58.85
CA LYS A 3 -18.04 34.80 -57.77
C LYS A 3 -18.67 34.81 -56.37
N GLN A 4 -19.73 35.59 -56.17
CA GLN A 4 -20.46 35.64 -54.90
C GLN A 4 -21.19 34.31 -54.59
N ARG A 5 -21.66 33.60 -55.62
CA ARG A 5 -22.29 32.28 -55.47
C ARG A 5 -21.27 31.20 -55.08
N LEU A 6 -20.03 31.31 -55.59
CA LEU A 6 -18.93 30.43 -55.23
C LEU A 6 -18.42 30.71 -53.81
N GLU A 7 -18.29 31.98 -53.42
CA GLU A 7 -17.91 32.36 -52.05
C GLU A 7 -18.94 31.91 -51.02
N GLN A 8 -20.25 32.05 -51.30
CA GLN A 8 -21.29 31.52 -50.42
C GLN A 8 -21.27 29.98 -50.34
N LYS A 9 -20.95 29.29 -51.44
CA LYS A 9 -20.77 27.83 -51.43
C LYS A 9 -19.56 27.41 -50.61
N MET A 10 -18.42 28.12 -50.70
CA MET A 10 -17.25 27.84 -49.87
C MET A 10 -17.55 28.03 -48.38
N ILE A 11 -18.19 29.13 -48.00
CA ILE A 11 -18.54 29.40 -46.59
C ILE A 11 -19.52 28.35 -46.05
N SER A 12 -20.45 27.88 -46.90
CA SER A 12 -21.36 26.77 -46.56
C SER A 12 -20.59 25.47 -46.34
N LEU A 13 -19.65 25.16 -47.23
CA LEU A 13 -18.84 23.94 -47.14
C LEU A 13 -17.93 23.95 -45.91
N ASP A 14 -17.31 25.09 -45.60
CA ASP A 14 -16.44 25.25 -44.43
C ASP A 14 -17.23 25.09 -43.13
N LYS A 15 -18.47 25.60 -43.07
CA LYS A 15 -19.37 25.39 -41.92
C LYS A 15 -19.80 23.93 -41.76
N GLU A 16 -20.05 23.22 -42.85
CA GLU A 16 -20.32 21.77 -42.81
C GLU A 16 -19.09 20.99 -42.32
N ILE A 17 -17.89 21.33 -42.81
CA ILE A 17 -16.63 20.71 -42.36
C ILE A 17 -16.39 20.96 -40.87
N GLU A 18 -16.61 22.19 -40.40
CA GLU A 18 -16.45 22.55 -38.98
C GLU A 18 -17.47 21.82 -38.08
N GLN A 19 -18.71 21.65 -38.53
CA GLN A 19 -19.72 20.85 -37.83
C GLN A 19 -19.34 19.36 -37.78
N ILE A 20 -18.78 18.81 -38.86
CA ILE A 20 -18.29 17.42 -38.91
C ILE A 20 -17.11 17.22 -37.94
N GLN A 21 -16.20 18.18 -37.85
CA GLN A 21 -15.07 18.14 -36.91
C GLN A 21 -15.53 18.23 -35.44
N LYS A 22 -16.54 19.06 -35.13
CA LYS A 22 -17.11 19.20 -33.77
C LYS A 22 -18.02 18.02 -33.38
N SER A 23 -18.56 17.26 -34.34
CA SER A 23 -19.46 16.14 -34.03
C SER A 23 -18.73 14.82 -33.72
N THR A 24 -17.44 14.70 -34.00
CA THR A 24 -16.75 13.40 -34.06
C THR A 24 -15.45 13.25 -33.26
N ARG A 25 -15.14 14.14 -32.30
CA ARG A 25 -14.07 13.86 -31.32
C ARG A 25 -14.56 12.85 -30.27
N THR A 26 -13.92 11.68 -30.20
CA THR A 26 -14.11 10.75 -29.10
C THR A 26 -13.76 11.45 -27.78
N LEU A 27 -14.60 11.32 -26.75
CA LEU A 27 -14.39 11.98 -25.45
C LEU A 27 -13.17 11.42 -24.69
N ILE A 28 -12.68 10.26 -25.09
CA ILE A 28 -11.53 9.57 -24.49
C ILE A 28 -10.36 9.63 -25.48
N PRO A 29 -9.27 10.37 -25.16
CA PRO A 29 -8.13 10.60 -26.08
C PRO A 29 -7.42 9.32 -26.54
N PHE A 30 -7.42 8.26 -25.72
CA PHE A 30 -6.74 6.99 -25.99
C PHE A 30 -7.25 6.28 -27.26
N PHE A 31 -8.56 6.36 -27.56
CA PHE A 31 -9.17 5.62 -28.67
C PHE A 31 -9.15 6.36 -30.01
N VAL A 32 -8.72 7.62 -30.03
CA VAL A 32 -8.67 8.47 -31.25
C VAL A 32 -7.97 7.76 -32.42
N PRO A 33 -6.77 7.15 -32.27
CA PRO A 33 -6.05 6.57 -33.40
C PRO A 33 -6.75 5.36 -34.03
N TRP A 34 -7.50 4.60 -33.23
CA TRP A 34 -8.25 3.43 -33.69
C TRP A 34 -9.57 3.82 -34.35
N HIS A 35 -10.25 4.82 -33.78
CA HIS A 35 -11.49 5.37 -34.33
C HIS A 35 -11.27 5.96 -35.73
N ASP A 36 -10.19 6.71 -35.91
CA ASP A 36 -9.83 7.30 -37.20
C ASP A 36 -9.49 6.22 -38.25
N LYS A 37 -8.77 5.17 -37.86
CA LYS A 37 -8.49 4.02 -38.75
C LYS A 37 -9.75 3.30 -39.20
N LEU A 38 -10.72 3.05 -38.30
CA LEU A 38 -11.97 2.39 -38.65
C LEU A 38 -12.83 3.26 -39.59
N ARG A 39 -12.83 4.57 -39.37
CA ARG A 39 -13.52 5.55 -40.22
C ARG A 39 -12.98 5.58 -41.64
N MET A 40 -11.66 5.57 -41.81
CA MET A 40 -11.04 5.58 -43.13
C MET A 40 -11.22 4.24 -43.86
N LYS A 41 -11.30 3.14 -43.12
CA LYS A 41 -11.35 1.79 -43.70
C LYS A 41 -12.77 1.32 -44.06
N PHE A 42 -13.80 1.78 -43.35
CA PHE A 42 -15.15 1.27 -43.50
C PHE A 42 -16.18 2.38 -43.78
N GLY A 43 -16.72 2.40 -45.00
CA GLY A 43 -17.70 3.41 -45.43
C GLY A 43 -18.98 3.45 -44.57
N TRP A 44 -19.43 2.30 -44.06
CA TRP A 44 -20.59 2.24 -43.16
C TRP A 44 -20.31 2.93 -41.81
N TYR A 45 -19.08 2.85 -41.31
CA TYR A 45 -18.66 3.47 -40.05
C TYR A 45 -18.58 4.99 -40.16
N TYR A 46 -18.14 5.49 -41.34
CA TYR A 46 -18.18 6.90 -41.68
C TYR A 46 -19.62 7.45 -41.73
N HIS A 47 -20.53 6.76 -42.43
CA HIS A 47 -21.94 7.17 -42.53
C HIS A 47 -22.67 7.10 -41.18
N TRP A 48 -22.31 6.12 -40.34
CA TRP A 48 -22.86 6.00 -39.00
C TRP A 48 -22.54 7.22 -38.12
N HIS A 49 -21.34 7.79 -38.23
CA HIS A 49 -20.93 8.98 -37.47
C HIS A 49 -21.48 10.32 -38.01
N LEU A 50 -22.00 10.33 -39.24
CA LEU A 50 -22.72 11.48 -39.78
C LEU A 50 -24.17 11.55 -39.29
N ASN A 51 -24.69 10.48 -38.67
CA ASN A 51 -26.03 10.45 -38.12
C ASN A 51 -26.10 11.30 -36.83
N PRO A 52 -27.03 12.28 -36.72
CA PRO A 52 -27.16 13.13 -35.54
C PRO A 52 -27.43 12.35 -34.24
N TYR A 53 -27.97 11.13 -34.32
CA TYR A 53 -28.25 10.28 -33.15
C TYR A 53 -27.03 9.44 -32.70
N ALA A 54 -25.95 9.39 -33.46
CA ALA A 54 -24.78 8.55 -33.15
C ALA A 54 -24.09 8.93 -31.83
N LYS A 55 -24.10 10.22 -31.46
CA LYS A 55 -23.58 10.70 -30.17
C LYS A 55 -24.35 10.13 -28.99
N ILE A 56 -25.68 10.06 -29.10
CA ILE A 56 -26.56 9.53 -28.05
C ILE A 56 -26.29 8.03 -27.88
N ILE A 57 -26.15 7.29 -28.99
CA ILE A 57 -25.87 5.84 -28.97
C ILE A 57 -24.50 5.53 -28.37
N HIS A 58 -23.45 6.34 -28.63
CA HIS A 58 -22.15 6.17 -27.98
C HIS A 58 -22.20 6.46 -26.49
N ILE A 59 -22.89 7.53 -26.07
CA ILE A 59 -23.05 7.86 -24.65
C ILE A 59 -23.84 6.76 -23.94
N PHE A 60 -24.90 6.23 -24.55
CA PHE A 60 -25.63 5.09 -24.01
C PHE A 60 -24.79 3.81 -23.97
N SER A 61 -23.97 3.54 -24.99
CA SER A 61 -23.10 2.36 -25.01
C SER A 61 -21.98 2.47 -23.98
N LEU A 62 -21.42 3.67 -23.78
CA LEU A 62 -20.43 3.97 -22.75
C LEU A 62 -21.04 3.87 -21.36
N LEU A 63 -22.22 4.46 -21.13
CA LEU A 63 -22.95 4.33 -19.86
C LEU A 63 -23.33 2.87 -19.59
N LEU A 64 -23.77 2.12 -20.60
CA LEU A 64 -24.10 0.70 -20.46
C LEU A 64 -22.86 -0.15 -20.15
N SER A 65 -21.71 0.15 -20.75
CA SER A 65 -20.44 -0.55 -20.45
C SER A 65 -19.82 -0.13 -19.13
N ILE A 66 -20.01 1.13 -18.69
CA ILE A 66 -19.70 1.59 -17.33
C ILE A 66 -20.61 0.86 -16.33
N ILE A 67 -21.91 0.77 -16.58
CA ILE A 67 -22.87 0.07 -15.70
C ILE A 67 -22.57 -1.44 -15.65
N LEU A 68 -22.30 -2.10 -16.79
CA LEU A 68 -21.89 -3.50 -16.85
C LEU A 68 -20.51 -3.75 -16.19
N GLY A 69 -19.58 -2.80 -16.31
CA GLY A 69 -18.28 -2.83 -15.63
C GLY A 69 -18.39 -2.60 -14.11
N LEU A 70 -19.31 -1.73 -13.67
CA LEU A 70 -19.61 -1.48 -12.26
C LEU A 70 -20.36 -2.64 -11.60
N THR A 71 -21.17 -3.40 -12.34
CA THR A 71 -21.78 -4.64 -11.81
C THR A 71 -20.78 -5.77 -11.58
N VAL A 72 -19.61 -5.72 -12.23
CA VAL A 72 -18.50 -6.67 -11.97
C VAL A 72 -17.65 -6.22 -10.77
N PHE A 73 -17.73 -4.95 -10.37
CA PHE A 73 -16.96 -4.39 -9.23
C PHE A 73 -17.75 -4.19 -7.94
N THR A 74 -19.07 -4.46 -7.94
CA THR A 74 -19.94 -4.33 -6.76
C THR A 74 -20.49 -5.65 -6.25
N THR A 75 -20.02 -6.79 -6.76
CA THR A 75 -19.99 -7.97 -5.91
C THR A 75 -19.02 -7.62 -4.78
N THR A 76 -19.58 -7.32 -3.62
CA THR A 76 -18.94 -7.56 -2.34
C THR A 76 -18.07 -8.80 -2.52
N LEU A 77 -16.75 -8.65 -2.49
CA LEU A 77 -15.88 -9.72 -2.03
C LEU A 77 -16.36 -9.99 -0.59
N THR A 78 -17.43 -10.78 -0.46
CA THR A 78 -17.47 -11.73 0.62
C THR A 78 -16.17 -12.48 0.45
N ILE A 79 -15.19 -12.15 1.29
CA ILE A 79 -14.01 -12.96 1.48
C ILE A 79 -14.59 -14.33 1.77
N ALA A 80 -14.61 -15.19 0.74
CA ALA A 80 -15.00 -16.57 0.95
C ALA A 80 -14.06 -17.09 2.03
N PRO A 81 -14.55 -17.84 3.03
CA PRO A 81 -13.65 -18.53 3.94
C PRO A 81 -12.60 -19.23 3.09
N GLN A 82 -11.31 -18.98 3.36
CA GLN A 82 -10.22 -19.66 2.67
C GLN A 82 -10.36 -21.14 3.04
N VAL A 83 -10.94 -21.92 2.13
CA VAL A 83 -11.15 -23.35 2.38
C VAL A 83 -9.81 -24.02 2.14
N ALA A 84 -9.37 -24.83 3.11
CA ALA A 84 -8.21 -25.68 2.99
C ALA A 84 -8.21 -26.41 1.63
N LYS A 85 -7.07 -26.43 0.96
CA LYS A 85 -7.00 -26.88 -0.43
C LYS A 85 -6.99 -28.40 -0.47
N ALA A 86 -8.13 -29.00 -0.86
CA ALA A 86 -8.19 -30.43 -1.13
C ALA A 86 -7.22 -30.81 -2.26
N THR A 87 -6.35 -31.76 -1.97
CA THR A 87 -5.32 -32.30 -2.84
C THR A 87 -5.45 -33.83 -2.84
N THR A 88 -5.07 -34.45 -3.96
CA THR A 88 -4.92 -35.90 -4.06
C THR A 88 -3.45 -36.21 -4.23
N GLY A 89 -2.91 -37.05 -3.35
CA GLY A 89 -1.56 -37.58 -3.46
C GLY A 89 -1.56 -39.10 -3.52
N TYR A 90 -0.42 -39.67 -3.85
CA TYR A 90 -0.25 -41.12 -3.98
C TYR A 90 0.92 -41.55 -3.10
N VAL A 91 0.72 -42.62 -2.35
CA VAL A 91 1.76 -43.26 -1.57
C VAL A 91 1.84 -44.73 -1.90
N ASP A 92 3.06 -45.24 -2.00
CA ASP A 92 3.36 -46.61 -2.37
C ASP A 92 3.91 -47.36 -1.13
N PRO A 93 3.88 -48.70 -1.10
CA PRO A 93 4.46 -49.49 -0.02
C PRO A 93 5.95 -49.16 0.17
N ASN A 94 6.39 -48.89 1.41
CA ASN A 94 7.78 -48.54 1.73
C ASN A 94 8.43 -49.45 2.79
N GLY A 95 7.70 -50.46 3.26
CA GLY A 95 8.16 -51.43 4.23
C GLY A 95 7.17 -52.59 4.36
N ASP A 96 7.56 -53.61 5.12
CA ASP A 96 6.80 -54.83 5.35
C ASP A 96 6.95 -55.25 6.82
N ASN A 97 5.81 -55.44 7.50
CA ASN A 97 5.73 -55.70 8.93
C ASN A 97 5.16 -57.09 9.30
N ALA A 98 4.84 -57.98 8.35
CA ALA A 98 4.34 -59.32 8.70
C ALA A 98 4.46 -60.38 7.59
N VAL A 99 5.30 -61.38 7.79
CA VAL A 99 5.47 -62.50 6.84
C VAL A 99 4.43 -63.61 7.10
N ALA A 100 3.28 -63.58 6.41
CA ALA A 100 2.37 -64.73 6.33
C ALA A 100 1.94 -65.13 4.91
N TRP A 101 2.17 -64.28 3.90
CA TRP A 101 2.08 -64.69 2.49
C TRP A 101 3.35 -65.43 2.07
N ASP A 102 3.20 -66.49 1.26
CA ASP A 102 4.18 -67.59 1.25
C ASP A 102 5.38 -67.32 0.34
N THR A 103 5.22 -66.60 -0.77
CA THR A 103 6.32 -66.45 -1.74
C THR A 103 6.22 -65.16 -2.58
N PRO A 104 7.18 -64.22 -2.44
CA PRO A 104 7.45 -63.23 -3.48
C PRO A 104 8.09 -63.92 -4.68
N VAL A 105 7.64 -63.57 -5.88
CA VAL A 105 8.10 -64.16 -7.14
C VAL A 105 8.47 -63.02 -8.07
N PRO A 106 9.75 -62.86 -8.47
CA PRO A 106 10.94 -63.61 -8.02
C PRO A 106 11.25 -63.42 -6.52
N ALA A 107 12.12 -64.25 -5.95
CA ALA A 107 12.48 -64.13 -4.54
C ALA A 107 13.00 -62.72 -4.18
N GLY A 108 12.46 -62.14 -3.12
CA GLY A 108 12.72 -60.77 -2.70
C GLY A 108 11.98 -60.40 -1.42
N THR A 109 11.85 -59.10 -1.15
CA THR A 109 10.97 -58.55 -0.09
C THR A 109 9.57 -58.32 -0.66
N HIS A 110 8.51 -58.48 0.14
CA HIS A 110 7.14 -58.33 -0.37
C HIS A 110 6.89 -56.92 -0.93
N TYR A 111 7.30 -55.87 -0.22
CA TYR A 111 7.05 -54.48 -0.66
C TYR A 111 7.72 -54.15 -1.99
N THR A 112 8.94 -54.63 -2.28
CA THR A 112 9.61 -54.38 -3.58
C THR A 112 8.87 -55.03 -4.73
N THR A 113 8.17 -56.12 -4.47
CA THR A 113 7.40 -56.86 -5.47
C THR A 113 6.08 -56.17 -5.79
N VAL A 114 5.46 -55.49 -4.82
CA VAL A 114 4.18 -54.79 -5.02
C VAL A 114 4.34 -53.28 -5.30
N ASP A 115 5.50 -52.69 -5.06
CA ASP A 115 5.85 -51.33 -5.46
C ASP A 115 6.42 -51.31 -6.89
N ASP A 116 5.54 -51.33 -7.89
CA ASP A 116 5.90 -51.26 -9.31
C ASP A 116 5.87 -49.82 -9.87
N GLY A 117 5.63 -48.80 -9.02
CA GLY A 117 5.42 -47.40 -9.42
C GLY A 117 4.29 -47.16 -10.44
N THR A 118 3.55 -48.21 -10.80
CA THR A 118 2.53 -48.23 -11.85
C THR A 118 1.16 -48.07 -11.23
N ARG A 119 0.40 -47.09 -11.74
CA ARG A 119 -0.93 -46.73 -11.21
C ARG A 119 -2.01 -46.96 -12.27
N GLN A 120 -3.26 -47.15 -11.84
CA GLN A 120 -4.39 -47.37 -12.75
C GLN A 120 -4.49 -46.23 -13.80
N PRO A 121 -4.82 -46.50 -15.08
CA PRO A 121 -5.26 -47.77 -15.69
C PRO A 121 -4.16 -48.60 -16.36
N ALA A 122 -2.89 -48.28 -16.15
CA ALA A 122 -1.80 -49.06 -16.73
C ALA A 122 -1.77 -50.47 -16.16
N GLU A 123 -1.38 -51.46 -16.96
CA GLU A 123 -1.13 -52.82 -16.50
C GLU A 123 0.27 -52.90 -15.89
N PRO A 124 0.41 -53.24 -14.60
CA PRO A 124 1.69 -53.50 -13.95
C PRO A 124 2.41 -54.72 -14.53
N ASN A 125 3.68 -54.86 -14.17
CA ASN A 125 4.44 -56.07 -14.41
C ASN A 125 3.85 -57.24 -13.61
N THR A 126 3.34 -58.26 -14.31
CA THR A 126 2.76 -59.47 -13.69
C THR A 126 3.76 -60.62 -13.54
N ALA A 127 5.03 -60.40 -13.89
CA ALA A 127 6.11 -61.34 -13.61
C ALA A 127 6.66 -61.17 -12.19
N ASP A 128 6.40 -60.03 -11.55
CA ASP A 128 6.69 -59.77 -10.13
C ASP A 128 5.38 -59.78 -9.34
N TYR A 129 5.23 -60.69 -8.38
CA TYR A 129 4.02 -60.77 -7.54
C TYR A 129 4.26 -61.51 -6.23
N ILE A 130 3.51 -61.13 -5.20
CA ILE A 130 3.37 -61.94 -3.99
C ILE A 130 2.27 -62.97 -4.22
N SER A 131 2.45 -64.16 -3.65
CA SER A 131 1.47 -65.24 -3.75
C SER A 131 1.30 -65.98 -2.44
N HIS A 132 0.10 -66.48 -2.22
CA HIS A 132 -0.21 -67.34 -1.08
C HIS A 132 -1.09 -68.52 -1.49
N SER A 133 -0.64 -69.72 -1.14
CA SER A 133 -1.33 -70.99 -1.43
C SER A 133 -1.58 -71.73 -0.11
N GLY A 134 -2.78 -71.61 0.44
CA GLY A 134 -3.01 -72.07 1.81
C GLY A 134 -4.41 -71.81 2.35
N ALA A 135 -4.57 -72.00 3.67
CA ALA A 135 -5.81 -71.79 4.39
C ALA A 135 -6.26 -70.31 4.35
N PRO A 136 -7.57 -70.01 4.46
CA PRO A 136 -8.04 -68.63 4.63
C PRO A 136 -7.49 -67.98 5.90
N ALA A 137 -7.49 -66.64 5.93
CA ALA A 137 -7.15 -65.78 7.06
C ALA A 137 -5.64 -65.60 7.38
N THR A 138 -4.79 -65.60 6.35
CA THR A 138 -3.43 -65.07 6.40
C THR A 138 -3.41 -63.60 5.96
N ASP A 139 -2.63 -62.80 6.68
CA ASP A 139 -2.54 -61.34 6.54
C ASP A 139 -1.10 -60.96 6.16
N ASP A 140 -0.93 -60.03 5.22
CA ASP A 140 0.35 -59.43 4.84
C ASP A 140 0.24 -57.92 5.00
N ASP A 141 1.13 -57.32 5.81
CA ASP A 141 1.02 -55.94 6.27
C ASP A 141 2.15 -55.09 5.70
N PHE A 142 1.79 -54.04 4.98
CA PHE A 142 2.70 -53.12 4.33
C PHE A 142 2.72 -51.78 5.06
N ASP A 143 3.92 -51.32 5.39
CA ASP A 143 4.12 -49.93 5.74
C ASP A 143 3.97 -49.09 4.47
N MET A 144 3.24 -47.98 4.57
CA MET A 144 3.05 -47.07 3.44
C MET A 144 3.97 -45.87 3.56
N ALA A 145 4.43 -45.35 2.42
CA ALA A 145 5.00 -44.01 2.37
C ALA A 145 3.99 -42.97 2.88
N THR A 146 4.50 -41.83 3.34
CA THR A 146 3.67 -40.72 3.82
C THR A 146 3.81 -39.49 2.93
N ILE A 147 2.80 -38.63 2.95
CA ILE A 147 2.81 -37.30 2.32
C ILE A 147 2.96 -36.29 3.46
N ALA A 148 3.95 -35.41 3.38
CA ALA A 148 4.13 -34.35 4.37
C ALA A 148 3.16 -33.17 4.12
N GLY A 149 2.67 -32.56 5.21
CA GLY A 149 1.82 -31.37 5.17
C GLY A 149 0.34 -31.67 4.89
N ALA A 150 -0.14 -32.83 5.32
CA ALA A 150 -1.55 -33.22 5.26
C ALA A 150 -2.26 -32.89 6.57
N ASP A 151 -2.91 -31.73 6.65
CA ASP A 151 -3.57 -31.27 7.88
C ASP A 151 -4.84 -32.04 8.20
N SER A 152 -5.58 -32.44 7.16
CA SER A 152 -6.74 -33.31 7.32
C SER A 152 -6.87 -34.25 6.12
N VAL A 153 -6.73 -35.54 6.36
CA VAL A 153 -7.01 -36.61 5.42
C VAL A 153 -8.49 -36.99 5.50
N THR A 154 -9.18 -36.95 4.37
CA THR A 154 -10.63 -37.19 4.27
C THR A 154 -10.97 -38.51 3.59
N SER A 155 -10.04 -39.03 2.79
CA SER A 155 -10.21 -40.32 2.10
C SER A 155 -8.87 -41.00 1.89
N ILE A 156 -8.84 -42.31 2.13
CA ILE A 156 -7.75 -43.21 1.76
C ILE A 156 -8.35 -44.25 0.83
N LYS A 157 -7.82 -44.37 -0.38
CA LYS A 157 -8.26 -45.35 -1.36
C LYS A 157 -7.11 -46.25 -1.75
N ILE A 158 -7.18 -47.52 -1.38
CA ILE A 158 -6.14 -48.48 -1.74
C ILE A 158 -6.50 -49.10 -3.09
N TRP A 159 -5.52 -49.14 -3.98
CA TRP A 159 -5.56 -49.82 -5.26
C TRP A 159 -4.61 -51.02 -5.22
N ALA A 160 -5.08 -52.20 -5.64
CA ALA A 160 -4.23 -53.36 -5.83
C ALA A 160 -4.53 -54.07 -7.15
N TYR A 161 -3.49 -54.52 -7.85
CA TYR A 161 -3.59 -55.28 -9.08
C TYR A 161 -3.39 -56.76 -8.78
N ALA A 162 -4.46 -57.54 -8.84
CA ALA A 162 -4.48 -58.90 -8.28
C ALA A 162 -5.23 -59.88 -9.18
N LYS A 163 -5.00 -61.18 -8.96
CA LYS A 163 -5.74 -62.28 -9.58
C LYS A 163 -6.09 -63.35 -8.55
N HIS A 164 -7.22 -64.01 -8.76
CA HIS A 164 -7.67 -65.17 -7.99
C HIS A 164 -8.01 -66.32 -8.94
N GLU A 165 -7.65 -67.55 -8.57
CA GLU A 165 -7.99 -68.75 -9.36
C GLU A 165 -9.48 -69.13 -9.24
N LEU A 166 -10.15 -68.71 -8.17
CA LEU A 166 -11.58 -68.92 -7.92
C LEU A 166 -12.28 -67.61 -7.56
N ALA A 167 -13.59 -67.53 -7.86
CA ALA A 167 -14.42 -66.37 -7.59
C ALA A 167 -14.45 -66.03 -6.09
N THR A 168 -13.66 -65.03 -5.71
CA THR A 168 -13.49 -64.53 -4.34
C THR A 168 -13.21 -63.02 -4.37
N PHE A 169 -13.39 -62.37 -3.23
CA PHE A 169 -13.07 -60.95 -3.05
C PHE A 169 -11.66 -60.82 -2.48
N LEU A 170 -10.92 -59.78 -2.89
CA LEU A 170 -9.69 -59.39 -2.22
C LEU A 170 -10.06 -58.54 -1.00
N ASN A 171 -9.66 -58.98 0.19
CA ASN A 171 -9.94 -58.24 1.41
C ASN A 171 -8.76 -57.31 1.72
N LEU A 172 -9.02 -56.01 1.73
CA LEU A 172 -8.06 -55.03 2.24
C LEU A 172 -8.52 -54.44 3.55
N ASN A 173 -7.53 -54.12 4.36
CA ASN A 173 -7.69 -53.37 5.59
C ASN A 173 -6.65 -52.27 5.63
N ILE A 174 -6.98 -51.18 6.32
CA ILE A 174 -6.00 -50.14 6.64
C ILE A 174 -5.86 -50.03 8.16
N TYR A 175 -4.68 -49.71 8.65
CA TYR A 175 -4.47 -49.29 10.03
C TYR A 175 -4.35 -47.77 10.05
N VAL A 176 -5.30 -47.11 10.70
CA VAL A 176 -5.39 -45.64 10.80
C VAL A 176 -6.14 -45.29 12.09
N ASP A 177 -5.83 -44.18 12.75
CA ASP A 177 -6.44 -43.81 14.04
C ASP A 177 -6.28 -44.92 15.11
N GLY A 178 -5.10 -45.55 15.13
CA GLY A 178 -4.75 -46.59 16.10
C GLY A 178 -5.53 -47.91 15.98
N ALA A 179 -6.33 -48.11 14.93
CA ALA A 179 -7.15 -49.31 14.75
C ALA A 179 -7.18 -49.82 13.30
N TRP A 180 -7.41 -51.13 13.13
CA TRP A 180 -7.65 -51.74 11.82
C TRP A 180 -9.08 -51.47 11.35
N GLN A 181 -9.22 -50.93 10.14
CA GLN A 181 -10.49 -50.73 9.45
C GLN A 181 -10.59 -51.67 8.24
N THR A 182 -11.61 -52.53 8.23
CA THR A 182 -11.83 -53.53 7.17
C THR A 182 -12.82 -53.05 6.13
N GLN A 183 -12.53 -53.25 4.85
CA GLN A 183 -13.51 -53.09 3.78
C GLN A 183 -13.47 -54.26 2.81
N ASN A 184 -14.63 -54.87 2.57
CA ASN A 184 -14.77 -55.86 1.51
C ASN A 184 -14.89 -55.13 0.17
N SER A 185 -14.13 -55.58 -0.81
CA SER A 185 -14.27 -55.11 -2.18
C SER A 185 -15.42 -55.83 -2.86
N ASP A 186 -16.37 -55.13 -3.46
CA ASP A 186 -17.50 -55.78 -4.16
C ASP A 186 -17.11 -56.38 -5.53
N ASN A 187 -15.84 -56.30 -5.94
CA ASN A 187 -15.35 -56.84 -7.20
C ASN A 187 -14.94 -58.31 -7.05
N THR A 188 -15.74 -59.20 -7.64
CA THR A 188 -15.41 -60.63 -7.78
C THR A 188 -14.52 -60.84 -9.01
N LEU A 189 -13.33 -61.42 -8.82
CA LEU A 189 -12.43 -61.77 -9.91
C LEU A 189 -12.28 -63.29 -10.04
N THR A 190 -12.08 -63.76 -11.28
CA THR A 190 -11.73 -65.16 -11.56
C THR A 190 -10.86 -65.21 -12.82
N GLY A 191 -9.66 -65.78 -12.71
CA GLY A 191 -8.83 -66.21 -13.84
C GLY A 191 -7.86 -65.19 -14.46
N THR A 192 -8.11 -63.88 -14.37
CA THR A 192 -7.24 -62.84 -14.97
C THR A 192 -6.93 -61.71 -13.98
N TYR A 193 -5.74 -61.11 -14.09
CA TYR A 193 -5.37 -59.93 -13.30
C TYR A 193 -6.29 -58.74 -13.60
N ALA A 194 -6.66 -57.99 -12.56
CA ALA A 194 -7.38 -56.74 -12.69
C ALA A 194 -7.10 -55.80 -11.52
N TRP A 195 -7.34 -54.49 -11.74
CA TRP A 195 -7.31 -53.48 -10.69
C TRP A 195 -8.52 -53.60 -9.78
N TYR A 196 -8.27 -53.50 -8.49
CA TYR A 196 -9.26 -53.44 -7.45
C TYR A 196 -8.98 -52.21 -6.58
N SER A 197 -10.03 -51.57 -6.07
CA SER A 197 -9.89 -50.62 -4.96
C SER A 197 -10.93 -50.75 -3.86
N ALA A 198 -10.52 -50.34 -2.67
CA ALA A 198 -11.35 -50.08 -1.51
C ALA A 198 -11.13 -48.62 -1.07
N THR A 199 -12.15 -47.97 -0.54
CA THR A 199 -12.11 -46.55 -0.16
C THR A 199 -12.67 -46.36 1.24
N TRP A 200 -11.82 -45.84 2.12
CA TRP A 200 -12.16 -45.41 3.47
C TRP A 200 -12.30 -43.91 3.49
N THR A 201 -13.37 -43.42 4.10
CA THR A 201 -13.64 -42.00 4.30
C THR A 201 -13.65 -41.70 5.78
N GLY A 202 -12.98 -40.65 6.22
CA GLY A 202 -12.85 -40.31 7.62
C GLY A 202 -12.32 -38.89 7.85
N THR A 203 -11.81 -38.63 9.04
CA THR A 203 -11.09 -37.40 9.39
C THR A 203 -9.89 -37.82 10.19
N TRP A 204 -8.72 -37.75 9.54
CA TRP A 204 -7.44 -38.19 10.09
C TRP A 204 -6.41 -37.08 9.91
N ASP A 205 -5.37 -37.08 10.73
CA ASP A 205 -4.31 -36.06 10.66
C ASP A 205 -3.01 -36.59 10.03
N GLN A 206 -1.95 -35.78 10.04
CA GLN A 206 -0.63 -36.19 9.57
C GLN A 206 -0.06 -37.39 10.35
N THR A 207 -0.33 -37.49 11.64
CA THR A 207 0.17 -38.58 12.50
C THR A 207 -0.48 -39.90 12.10
N ASP A 208 -1.77 -39.88 11.81
CA ASP A 208 -2.49 -41.05 11.29
C ASP A 208 -1.93 -41.51 9.95
N LEU A 209 -1.64 -40.56 9.05
CA LEU A 209 -1.06 -40.85 7.74
C LEU A 209 0.37 -41.42 7.84
N ASP A 210 1.18 -40.90 8.76
CA ASP A 210 2.54 -41.37 9.03
C ASP A 210 2.57 -42.81 9.58
N ASN A 211 1.48 -43.25 10.21
CA ASN A 211 1.32 -44.60 10.76
C ASN A 211 0.45 -45.51 9.87
N LEU A 212 0.17 -45.10 8.63
CA LEU A 212 -0.68 -45.86 7.73
C LEU A 212 -0.07 -47.22 7.38
N LEU A 213 -0.79 -48.29 7.73
CA LEU A 213 -0.51 -49.65 7.26
C LEU A 213 -1.60 -50.10 6.32
N VAL A 214 -1.24 -50.93 5.34
CA VAL A 214 -2.18 -51.61 4.46
C VAL A 214 -2.03 -53.11 4.62
N ARG A 215 -3.14 -53.81 4.85
CA ARG A 215 -3.17 -55.26 4.97
C ARG A 215 -3.89 -55.89 3.80
N VAL A 216 -3.21 -56.82 3.15
CA VAL A 216 -3.82 -57.76 2.20
C VAL A 216 -4.19 -59.02 2.96
N ARG A 217 -5.48 -59.36 2.97
CA ARG A 217 -5.99 -60.55 3.63
C ARG A 217 -6.61 -61.52 2.64
N LYS A 218 -6.24 -62.78 2.77
CA LYS A 218 -6.89 -63.87 2.04
C LYS A 218 -8.25 -64.22 2.65
N THR A 219 -9.30 -64.12 1.85
CA THR A 219 -10.66 -64.55 2.23
C THR A 219 -11.25 -65.52 1.21
N GLY A 220 -11.30 -66.82 1.53
CA GLY A 220 -11.88 -67.81 0.60
C GLY A 220 -11.43 -69.25 0.79
N MET A 221 -11.84 -70.13 -0.13
CA MET A 221 -11.41 -71.53 -0.17
C MET A 221 -9.94 -71.66 -0.63
N ALA A 222 -9.34 -72.85 -0.54
CA ALA A 222 -7.95 -73.12 -0.86
C ALA A 222 -7.61 -72.94 -2.37
N SER A 223 -7.45 -71.69 -2.81
CA SER A 223 -6.93 -71.27 -4.13
C SER A 223 -5.69 -70.41 -3.99
N THR A 224 -4.92 -70.26 -5.08
CA THR A 224 -3.80 -69.31 -5.12
C THR A 224 -4.33 -67.89 -5.35
N GLU A 225 -3.82 -66.95 -4.57
CA GLU A 225 -4.07 -65.52 -4.73
C GLU A 225 -2.75 -64.84 -5.04
N THR A 226 -2.77 -63.86 -5.94
CA THR A 226 -1.56 -63.10 -6.28
C THR A 226 -1.84 -61.62 -6.35
N VAL A 227 -0.92 -60.81 -5.82
CA VAL A 227 -0.92 -59.35 -5.94
C VAL A 227 0.39 -58.91 -6.59
N ALA A 228 0.29 -58.17 -7.69
CA ALA A 228 1.44 -57.72 -8.49
C ALA A 228 1.75 -56.22 -8.33
N ALA A 229 0.79 -55.42 -7.87
CA ALA A 229 1.04 -54.02 -7.54
C ALA A 229 0.07 -53.51 -6.49
N MET A 230 0.48 -52.53 -5.69
CA MET A 230 -0.37 -51.83 -4.72
C MET A 230 0.05 -50.38 -4.53
N TYR A 231 -0.91 -49.47 -4.37
CA TYR A 231 -0.68 -48.09 -3.95
C TYR A 231 -1.91 -47.52 -3.24
N ALA A 232 -1.74 -46.44 -2.49
CA ALA A 232 -2.83 -45.67 -1.90
C ALA A 232 -2.98 -44.30 -2.56
N GLU A 233 -4.21 -43.94 -2.87
CA GLU A 233 -4.63 -42.60 -3.28
C GLU A 233 -5.22 -41.90 -2.05
N ILE A 234 -4.59 -40.81 -1.62
CA ILE A 234 -4.91 -40.07 -0.39
C ILE A 234 -5.54 -38.74 -0.77
N THR A 235 -6.75 -38.47 -0.29
CA THR A 235 -7.37 -37.15 -0.40
C THR A 235 -7.22 -36.43 0.93
N TYR A 236 -6.50 -35.31 0.91
CA TYR A 236 -6.17 -34.53 2.09
C TYR A 236 -6.29 -33.04 1.80
N THR A 237 -6.41 -32.23 2.84
CA THR A 237 -6.28 -30.77 2.73
C THR A 237 -4.91 -30.35 3.25
N THR A 238 -4.33 -29.35 2.60
CA THR A 238 -3.19 -28.59 3.14
C THR A 238 -3.70 -27.29 3.78
N GLY A 239 -2.86 -26.69 4.62
CA GLY A 239 -3.12 -25.50 5.40
C GLY A 239 -3.76 -24.42 4.53
N SER A 240 -4.72 -23.73 5.10
CA SER A 240 -5.26 -22.53 4.49
C SER A 240 -4.14 -21.49 4.41
N ILE A 241 -4.09 -20.79 3.28
CA ILE A 241 -3.10 -19.72 3.15
C ILE A 241 -3.44 -18.57 4.12
N PRO A 242 -2.43 -17.83 4.62
CA PRO A 242 -2.66 -16.65 5.41
C PRO A 242 -3.66 -15.69 4.78
N THR A 243 -4.66 -15.32 5.57
CA THR A 243 -5.64 -14.31 5.16
C THR A 243 -5.02 -12.92 5.18
N ALA A 244 -5.66 -11.99 4.47
CA ALA A 244 -5.17 -10.63 4.34
C ALA A 244 -4.94 -9.98 5.73
N PRO A 245 -3.74 -9.42 5.98
CA PRO A 245 -3.46 -8.71 7.23
C PRO A 245 -4.41 -7.55 7.46
N THR A 246 -4.71 -7.28 8.73
CA THR A 246 -5.65 -6.22 9.13
C THR A 246 -5.00 -5.22 10.09
N THR A 247 -5.67 -4.08 10.33
CA THR A 247 -5.22 -3.04 11.29
C THR A 247 -3.79 -2.55 11.02
N LEU A 248 -3.57 -2.07 9.79
CA LEU A 248 -2.28 -1.57 9.34
C LEU A 248 -1.95 -0.26 10.06
N TYR A 249 -0.83 -0.27 10.78
CA TYR A 249 -0.33 0.89 11.51
C TYR A 249 1.06 1.27 11.03
N SER A 250 1.29 2.58 11.03
CA SER A 250 2.62 3.16 10.90
C SER A 250 2.82 4.29 11.89
N ASN A 251 4.09 4.61 12.16
CA ASN A 251 4.50 5.72 13.03
C ASN A 251 5.98 6.04 12.81
N ASN A 252 6.49 7.08 13.48
CA ASN A 252 7.92 7.40 13.51
C ASN A 252 8.75 6.23 14.07
N ASP A 253 8.54 5.89 15.35
CA ASP A 253 9.43 4.97 16.06
C ASP A 253 8.90 3.52 16.12
N THR A 254 7.59 3.36 16.34
CA THR A 254 6.97 2.05 16.52
C THR A 254 5.54 2.01 16.01
N ALA A 255 5.21 0.93 15.29
CA ALA A 255 3.85 0.66 14.81
C ALA A 255 3.08 -0.26 15.78
N GLN A 256 3.69 -0.68 16.90
CA GLN A 256 3.04 -1.52 17.92
C GLN A 256 1.83 -0.84 18.58
N THR A 257 1.90 0.48 18.76
CA THR A 257 0.83 1.32 19.33
C THR A 257 0.32 2.34 18.31
N GLY A 258 0.45 2.05 17.02
CA GLY A 258 0.42 3.05 15.95
C GLY A 258 -0.95 3.57 15.52
N GLN A 259 -0.91 4.47 14.54
CA GLN A 259 -2.08 5.13 13.94
C GLN A 259 -2.38 4.53 12.57
N THR A 260 -3.65 4.48 12.20
CA THR A 260 -4.05 4.22 10.81
C THR A 260 -3.84 5.49 10.00
N ASN A 261 -3.10 5.39 8.89
CA ASN A 261 -2.87 6.47 7.94
C ASN A 261 -2.32 7.78 8.55
N PRO A 262 -1.19 7.73 9.29
CA PRO A 262 -0.63 8.90 9.95
C PRO A 262 -0.20 9.96 8.93
N THR A 263 -0.34 11.22 9.33
CA THR A 263 0.22 12.36 8.60
C THR A 263 1.35 13.00 9.40
N ASN A 264 2.22 13.74 8.70
CA ASN A 264 3.29 14.51 9.31
C ASN A 264 4.30 13.67 10.11
N LEU A 265 4.63 12.47 9.62
CA LEU A 265 5.71 11.67 10.19
C LEU A 265 7.04 12.43 10.06
N THR A 266 7.75 12.57 11.17
CA THR A 266 9.02 13.31 11.25
C THR A 266 10.24 12.43 11.05
N ASP A 267 10.07 11.11 11.15
CA ASP A 267 11.11 10.13 10.87
C ASP A 267 11.05 9.70 9.39
N THR A 268 12.18 9.81 8.68
CA THR A 268 12.34 9.33 7.31
C THR A 268 12.49 7.81 7.20
N THR A 269 12.49 7.10 8.32
CA THR A 269 12.53 5.65 8.44
C THR A 269 11.36 5.10 9.26
N PRO A 270 10.10 5.37 8.87
CA PRO A 270 8.94 5.01 9.68
C PRO A 270 8.83 3.49 9.89
N ALA A 271 8.25 3.12 11.03
CA ALA A 271 7.91 1.74 11.36
C ALA A 271 6.51 1.37 10.83
N PHE A 272 6.35 0.12 10.40
CA PHE A 272 5.10 -0.48 9.92
C PHE A 272 4.79 -1.77 10.67
N SER A 273 3.50 -2.04 10.90
CA SER A 273 3.05 -3.31 11.47
C SER A 273 1.57 -3.56 11.16
N ALA A 274 1.18 -4.83 11.11
CA ALA A 274 -0.20 -5.28 10.94
C ALA A 274 -0.49 -6.51 11.80
N ILE A 275 -1.77 -6.79 12.03
CA ILE A 275 -2.22 -8.05 12.62
C ILE A 275 -2.17 -9.13 11.55
N TYR A 276 -1.45 -10.21 11.84
CA TYR A 276 -1.47 -11.45 11.08
C TYR A 276 -2.76 -12.21 11.38
N ASN A 277 -3.38 -12.72 10.32
CA ASN A 277 -4.65 -13.44 10.41
C ASN A 277 -4.51 -14.76 9.64
N ASP A 278 -4.78 -15.85 10.35
CA ASP A 278 -4.87 -17.19 9.79
C ASP A 278 -6.12 -17.90 10.28
N ALA A 279 -6.70 -18.74 9.43
CA ALA A 279 -7.85 -19.57 9.80
C ALA A 279 -7.41 -20.84 10.53
N ASP A 280 -6.18 -21.29 10.31
CA ASP A 280 -5.62 -22.45 10.99
C ASP A 280 -5.14 -22.09 12.41
N THR A 281 -5.56 -22.90 13.37
CA THR A 281 -5.35 -22.62 14.79
C THR A 281 -4.00 -23.17 15.22
N GLY A 282 -3.02 -22.29 15.40
CA GLY A 282 -1.67 -22.66 15.84
C GLY A 282 -0.58 -22.07 14.95
N ASP A 283 -0.94 -21.72 13.73
CA ASP A 283 -0.04 -21.22 12.70
C ASP A 283 0.58 -19.88 13.07
N ILE A 284 1.80 -19.71 12.56
CA ILE A 284 2.64 -18.55 12.81
C ILE A 284 3.08 -17.89 11.49
N ALA A 285 2.96 -16.58 11.42
CA ALA A 285 3.67 -15.84 10.42
C ALA A 285 5.18 -15.83 10.74
N ASN A 286 6.00 -16.36 9.84
CA ASN A 286 7.46 -16.38 9.99
C ASN A 286 8.19 -15.49 8.96
N LYS A 287 7.48 -15.01 7.93
CA LYS A 287 8.00 -14.07 6.93
C LYS A 287 6.96 -13.02 6.58
N ALA A 288 7.43 -11.85 6.18
CA ALA A 288 6.61 -10.75 5.69
C ALA A 288 7.17 -10.13 4.42
N ARG A 289 6.30 -9.51 3.63
CA ARG A 289 6.70 -8.62 2.54
C ARG A 289 5.89 -7.34 2.65
N ILE A 290 6.58 -6.21 2.59
CA ILE A 290 5.99 -4.89 2.57
C ILE A 290 6.36 -4.20 1.26
N GLN A 291 5.42 -3.42 0.74
CA GLN A 291 5.65 -2.51 -0.38
C GLN A 291 5.23 -1.11 0.01
N VAL A 292 6.02 -0.12 -0.41
CA VAL A 292 5.73 1.31 -0.32
C VAL A 292 5.85 1.91 -1.71
N SER A 293 4.85 2.70 -2.11
CA SER A 293 4.76 3.32 -3.43
C SER A 293 4.03 4.66 -3.35
N THR A 294 4.15 5.48 -4.39
CA THR A 294 3.29 6.64 -4.65
C THR A 294 2.17 6.31 -5.64
N ASP A 295 2.19 5.11 -6.22
CA ASP A 295 1.11 4.53 -7.03
C ASP A 295 0.23 3.65 -6.13
N GLU A 296 -1.01 4.09 -5.89
CA GLU A 296 -2.00 3.40 -5.06
C GLU A 296 -2.32 1.98 -5.54
N THR A 297 -2.13 1.72 -6.84
CA THR A 297 -2.44 0.42 -7.46
C THR A 297 -1.29 -0.57 -7.34
N PHE A 298 -0.09 -0.07 -6.99
CA PHE A 298 1.16 -0.82 -7.03
C PHE A 298 1.40 -1.52 -8.39
N ALA A 299 0.92 -0.93 -9.50
CA ALA A 299 1.27 -1.39 -10.84
C ALA A 299 2.78 -1.22 -11.08
N SER A 300 3.36 -0.18 -10.47
CA SER A 300 4.79 -0.06 -10.21
C SER A 300 5.04 0.24 -8.73
N VAL A 301 6.06 -0.39 -8.15
CA VAL A 301 6.52 -0.07 -6.79
C VAL A 301 7.63 0.97 -6.89
N THR A 302 7.33 2.22 -6.52
CA THR A 302 8.24 3.34 -6.77
C THR A 302 9.29 3.58 -5.69
N HIS A 303 9.07 3.09 -4.46
CA HIS A 303 9.91 3.43 -3.31
C HIS A 303 10.59 2.22 -2.67
N TRP A 304 9.80 1.23 -2.27
CA TRP A 304 10.35 0.10 -1.52
C TRP A 304 9.54 -1.17 -1.72
N ASP A 305 10.23 -2.27 -1.97
CA ASP A 305 9.71 -3.62 -1.91
C ASP A 305 10.70 -4.43 -1.08
N SER A 306 10.27 -4.95 0.07
CA SER A 306 11.19 -5.69 0.95
C SER A 306 11.67 -7.01 0.34
N GLY A 307 11.08 -7.48 -0.76
CA GLY A 307 11.58 -8.59 -1.56
C GLY A 307 10.52 -9.65 -1.86
N ALA A 308 10.51 -10.14 -3.10
CA ALA A 308 9.43 -11.00 -3.60
C ALA A 308 9.30 -12.34 -2.88
N ALA A 309 10.40 -12.88 -2.37
CA ALA A 309 10.41 -14.14 -1.64
C ALA A 309 9.96 -14.00 -0.16
N GLY A 310 9.65 -12.79 0.32
CA GLY A 310 9.40 -12.53 1.74
C GLY A 310 10.69 -12.48 2.56
N THR A 311 10.69 -11.69 3.64
CA THR A 311 11.81 -11.55 4.58
C THR A 311 11.40 -12.10 5.93
N THR A 312 12.30 -12.81 6.60
CA THR A 312 12.05 -13.42 7.91
C THR A 312 11.66 -12.39 8.96
N ILE A 313 10.63 -12.70 9.74
CA ILE A 313 10.21 -11.97 10.94
C ILE A 313 10.30 -12.91 12.15
N THR A 314 10.22 -12.33 13.34
CA THR A 314 9.95 -13.09 14.55
C THR A 314 8.56 -13.73 14.43
N ASN A 315 8.47 -15.02 14.78
CA ASN A 315 7.23 -15.79 14.72
C ASN A 315 6.08 -15.03 15.39
N CYS A 316 4.99 -14.87 14.65
CA CYS A 316 3.84 -14.07 15.03
C CYS A 316 2.59 -14.94 14.91
N THR A 317 1.95 -15.28 16.03
CA THR A 317 0.74 -16.13 16.03
C THR A 317 -0.49 -15.35 15.59
N THR A 318 -1.45 -16.01 14.96
CA THR A 318 -2.78 -15.42 14.70
C THR A 318 -3.62 -15.34 16.00
N PRO A 319 -4.45 -14.30 16.25
CA PRO A 319 -4.54 -13.01 15.56
C PRO A 319 -3.75 -11.93 16.33
N ASN A 320 -2.42 -11.88 16.18
CA ASN A 320 -1.58 -10.90 16.87
C ASN A 320 -0.90 -9.92 15.92
N ARG A 321 -0.56 -8.75 16.48
CA ARG A 321 0.26 -7.75 15.80
C ARG A 321 1.70 -8.25 15.72
N CYS A 322 2.25 -8.28 14.50
CA CYS A 322 3.62 -8.71 14.30
C CYS A 322 4.63 -7.59 14.58
N GLN A 323 5.92 -7.95 14.63
CA GLN A 323 7.02 -7.02 14.91
C GLN A 323 6.99 -5.76 14.03
N ASP A 324 7.66 -4.71 14.48
CA ASP A 324 7.89 -3.54 13.66
C ASP A 324 8.77 -3.87 12.44
N ILE A 325 8.35 -3.36 11.29
CA ILE A 325 9.08 -3.40 10.03
C ILE A 325 9.49 -1.96 9.72
N VAL A 326 10.78 -1.66 9.84
CA VAL A 326 11.32 -0.31 9.67
C VAL A 326 11.68 -0.06 8.20
N TYR A 327 11.25 1.08 7.64
CA TYR A 327 11.53 1.45 6.26
C TYR A 327 13.04 1.36 5.94
N GLY A 328 13.36 0.57 4.91
CA GLY A 328 14.71 0.40 4.40
C GLY A 328 15.68 -0.41 5.28
N SER A 329 15.25 -0.86 6.46
CA SER A 329 16.04 -1.75 7.34
C SER A 329 15.51 -3.19 7.36
N PHE A 330 14.53 -3.51 6.51
CA PHE A 330 13.91 -4.83 6.42
C PHE A 330 13.95 -5.37 4.99
N GLY A 331 14.65 -6.50 4.79
CA GLY A 331 14.73 -7.14 3.48
C GLY A 331 15.56 -6.33 2.48
N THR A 332 15.05 -6.23 1.24
CA THR A 332 15.74 -5.50 0.15
C THR A 332 15.74 -4.00 0.42
N ALA A 333 16.86 -3.34 0.09
CA ALA A 333 17.00 -1.89 0.25
C ALA A 333 16.00 -1.11 -0.63
N PRO A 334 15.56 0.08 -0.21
CA PRO A 334 14.63 0.90 -0.98
C PRO A 334 15.30 1.46 -2.23
N THR A 335 14.52 1.63 -3.30
CA THR A 335 14.99 2.28 -4.53
C THR A 335 15.05 3.79 -4.38
N GLN A 336 14.26 4.35 -3.47
CA GLN A 336 14.18 5.78 -3.18
C GLN A 336 14.18 6.01 -1.66
N ASN A 337 14.93 7.01 -1.21
CA ASN A 337 14.85 7.46 0.17
C ASN A 337 13.60 8.32 0.37
N LEU A 338 13.02 8.22 1.55
CA LEU A 338 12.01 9.14 2.05
C LEU A 338 12.67 10.46 2.49
N ALA A 339 11.96 11.58 2.34
CA ALA A 339 12.48 12.90 2.68
C ALA A 339 11.39 13.77 3.30
N LEU A 340 11.76 14.58 4.30
CA LEU A 340 10.91 15.68 4.76
C LEU A 340 10.86 16.77 3.67
N ASN A 341 9.82 17.60 3.71
CA ASN A 341 9.61 18.68 2.72
C ASN A 341 9.56 18.17 1.27
N ASP A 342 8.79 17.12 1.05
CA ASP A 342 8.60 16.50 -0.27
C ASP A 342 7.38 17.06 -1.04
N GLY A 343 6.71 18.07 -0.50
CA GLY A 343 5.44 18.58 -1.04
C GLY A 343 4.22 17.79 -0.55
N ALA A 344 4.29 17.27 0.68
CA ALA A 344 3.26 16.48 1.34
C ALA A 344 2.83 15.27 0.51
N VAL A 345 3.80 14.52 -0.01
CA VAL A 345 3.53 13.34 -0.84
C VAL A 345 2.80 12.29 -0.02
N THR A 346 1.70 11.78 -0.58
CA THR A 346 1.01 10.61 -0.05
C THR A 346 1.71 9.34 -0.51
N TYR A 347 2.24 8.61 0.46
CA TYR A 347 2.75 7.26 0.26
C TYR A 347 1.67 6.23 0.56
N TYR A 348 1.61 5.20 -0.27
CA TYR A 348 0.77 4.03 -0.14
C TYR A 348 1.63 2.85 0.28
N TRP A 349 1.13 2.04 1.19
CA TRP A 349 1.81 0.82 1.59
C TRP A 349 0.84 -0.34 1.83
N ARG A 350 1.36 -1.54 1.60
CA ARG A 350 0.65 -2.80 1.82
C ARG A 350 1.61 -3.87 2.31
N ILE A 351 1.07 -4.82 3.06
CA ILE A 351 1.86 -5.89 3.68
C ILE A 351 1.15 -7.24 3.52
N LYS A 352 1.93 -8.32 3.43
CA LYS A 352 1.47 -9.71 3.52
C LYS A 352 2.44 -10.57 4.32
N TYR A 353 1.95 -11.72 4.75
CA TYR A 353 2.71 -12.70 5.53
C TYR A 353 2.74 -14.07 4.84
N TRP A 354 3.68 -14.90 5.28
CA TRP A 354 3.73 -16.34 5.02
C TRP A 354 3.61 -17.07 6.35
N ASP A 355 2.93 -18.21 6.36
CA ASP A 355 2.85 -19.14 7.48
C ASP A 355 4.16 -19.97 7.64
N ASP A 356 4.17 -20.88 8.61
CA ASP A 356 5.29 -21.79 8.86
C ASP A 356 5.47 -22.92 7.85
N GLU A 357 4.43 -23.22 7.08
CA GLU A 357 4.40 -24.17 5.96
C GLU A 357 4.95 -23.54 4.68
N GLY A 358 5.15 -22.22 4.67
CA GLY A 358 5.70 -21.45 3.56
C GLY A 358 4.67 -21.03 2.52
N ASN A 359 3.38 -21.09 2.83
CA ASN A 359 2.32 -20.58 1.96
C ASN A 359 2.29 -19.06 1.99
N GLU A 360 2.10 -18.46 0.81
CA GLU A 360 2.07 -17.01 0.64
C GLU A 360 0.65 -16.46 0.82
N GLY A 361 0.49 -15.56 1.78
CA GLY A 361 -0.77 -14.87 2.05
C GLY A 361 -1.17 -13.81 1.03
N ALA A 362 -2.43 -13.40 1.14
CA ALA A 362 -2.93 -12.23 0.42
C ALA A 362 -2.30 -10.93 0.94
N TRP A 363 -2.22 -9.91 0.08
CA TRP A 363 -1.96 -8.54 0.53
C TRP A 363 -3.05 -8.07 1.50
N SER A 364 -2.68 -7.15 2.39
CA SER A 364 -3.58 -6.49 3.35
C SER A 364 -4.90 -6.06 2.70
N THR A 365 -5.99 -6.17 3.46
CA THR A 365 -7.35 -5.92 2.93
C THR A 365 -7.51 -4.52 2.37
N GLU A 366 -6.84 -3.57 3.02
CA GLU A 366 -6.80 -2.17 2.62
C GLU A 366 -5.34 -1.79 2.27
N THR A 367 -5.21 -0.85 1.35
CA THR A 367 -3.97 -0.09 1.17
C THR A 367 -3.95 1.02 2.21
N ALA A 368 -2.94 1.01 3.08
CA ALA A 368 -2.75 2.08 4.05
C ALA A 368 -1.88 3.20 3.46
N THR A 369 -1.93 4.39 4.06
CA THR A 369 -1.16 5.54 3.60
C THR A 369 -0.31 6.14 4.72
N PHE A 370 0.61 7.03 4.36
CA PHE A 370 1.21 7.98 5.30
C PHE A 370 1.74 9.20 4.55
N THR A 371 1.97 10.30 5.27
CA THR A 371 2.74 11.45 4.77
C THR A 371 3.87 11.80 5.72
N LEU A 372 4.95 12.34 5.18
CA LEU A 372 6.05 12.90 5.97
C LEU A 372 5.77 14.36 6.29
N LEU A 373 6.46 14.89 7.31
CA LEU A 373 6.35 16.29 7.69
C LEU A 373 6.85 17.17 6.53
N ASP A 374 5.96 18.05 6.07
CA ASP A 374 6.27 19.09 5.11
C ASP A 374 6.51 20.43 5.82
N VAL A 375 7.13 21.40 5.11
CA VAL A 375 7.25 22.76 5.64
C VAL A 375 5.87 23.37 5.86
N PRO A 376 5.71 24.31 6.81
CA PRO A 376 4.41 24.90 7.07
C PRO A 376 3.90 25.74 5.90
N THR A 377 2.58 25.94 5.85
CA THR A 377 1.98 26.94 4.95
C THR A 377 2.41 28.34 5.35
N ALA A 378 2.83 29.17 4.39
CA ALA A 378 3.28 30.52 4.67
C ALA A 378 2.20 31.38 5.36
N PRO A 379 2.58 32.17 6.39
CA PRO A 379 1.66 33.09 7.05
C PRO A 379 1.28 34.24 6.11
N THR A 380 0.14 34.87 6.37
CA THR A 380 -0.26 36.09 5.66
C THR A 380 0.06 37.31 6.52
N ILE A 381 1.05 38.11 6.12
CA ILE A 381 1.43 39.31 6.87
C ILE A 381 0.29 40.34 6.86
N GLY A 382 -0.03 40.87 8.03
CA GLY A 382 -0.97 41.96 8.22
C GLY A 382 -0.26 43.30 8.39
N THR A 383 -1.01 44.34 8.74
CA THR A 383 -0.45 45.67 9.00
C THR A 383 0.41 45.66 10.27
N PRO A 384 1.71 46.00 10.22
CA PRO A 384 2.57 46.02 11.41
C PRO A 384 2.26 47.21 12.34
N THR A 385 2.57 47.04 13.63
CA THR A 385 2.34 48.04 14.68
C THR A 385 3.66 48.47 15.30
N ALA A 386 3.95 49.78 15.34
CA ALA A 386 5.10 50.28 16.08
C ALA A 386 4.78 50.25 17.58
N LEU A 387 5.60 49.56 18.37
CA LEU A 387 5.38 49.44 19.83
C LEU A 387 6.18 50.50 20.59
N SER A 388 7.37 50.83 20.10
CA SER A 388 8.26 51.83 20.70
C SER A 388 9.17 52.45 19.65
N SER A 389 10.11 53.30 20.06
CA SER A 389 11.16 53.79 19.18
C SER A 389 12.21 52.73 18.82
N THR A 390 12.19 51.56 19.45
CA THR A 390 13.14 50.48 19.20
C THR A 390 12.48 49.12 18.96
N SER A 391 11.16 49.07 18.72
CA SER A 391 10.45 47.82 18.47
C SER A 391 9.22 47.94 17.59
N ILE A 392 9.00 46.92 16.76
CA ILE A 392 7.85 46.76 15.87
C ILE A 392 7.24 45.37 16.12
N ARG A 393 5.91 45.33 16.18
CA ARG A 393 5.11 44.11 16.11
C ARG A 393 4.73 43.82 14.67
N TRP A 394 5.16 42.67 14.17
CA TRP A 394 4.78 42.13 12.86
C TRP A 394 3.55 41.27 13.05
N ASN A 395 2.36 41.80 12.74
CA ASN A 395 1.10 41.06 12.83
C ASN A 395 0.92 40.19 11.59
N PHE A 396 0.35 38.99 11.75
CA PHE A 396 0.08 38.06 10.66
C PHE A 396 -1.08 37.12 10.99
N THR A 397 -1.65 36.53 9.95
CA THR A 397 -2.56 35.39 10.05
C THR A 397 -1.74 34.12 9.89
N ASP A 398 -1.91 33.21 10.85
CA ASP A 398 -1.40 31.85 10.76
C ASP A 398 -2.26 31.03 9.79
N ASN A 399 -1.59 30.36 8.86
CA ASN A 399 -2.20 29.51 7.84
C ASN A 399 -1.75 28.04 7.96
N ALA A 400 -0.91 27.74 8.95
CA ALA A 400 -0.36 26.41 9.19
C ALA A 400 -1.05 25.76 10.40
N SER A 401 -0.90 24.44 10.51
CA SER A 401 -1.25 23.68 11.71
C SER A 401 -0.14 22.72 12.14
N ASN A 402 1.03 22.87 11.54
CA ASN A 402 2.21 22.00 11.63
C ASN A 402 3.50 22.82 11.84
N GLU A 403 3.38 24.06 12.30
CA GLU A 403 4.46 24.97 12.65
C GLU A 403 4.88 24.81 14.12
N ASP A 404 6.18 24.92 14.38
CA ASP A 404 6.74 25.04 15.72
C ASP A 404 6.83 26.51 16.17
N GLY A 405 6.76 27.44 15.21
CA GLY A 405 6.77 28.88 15.44
C GLY A 405 6.96 29.69 14.17
N PHE A 406 7.39 30.95 14.35
CA PHE A 406 7.55 31.93 13.27
C PHE A 406 8.91 32.62 13.31
N LYS A 407 9.43 32.98 12.14
CA LYS A 407 10.64 33.81 11.96
C LYS A 407 10.29 35.06 11.17
N VAL A 408 10.87 36.18 11.58
CA VAL A 408 10.84 37.43 10.82
C VAL A 408 12.18 37.57 10.12
N HIS A 409 12.14 37.77 8.80
CA HIS A 409 13.31 37.98 7.96
C HIS A 409 13.36 39.41 7.43
N ASP A 410 14.57 39.92 7.24
CA ASP A 410 14.79 41.14 6.47
C ASP A 410 14.77 40.89 4.96
N SER A 411 14.91 41.94 4.15
CA SER A 411 14.93 41.84 2.68
C SER A 411 16.11 41.03 2.12
N SER A 412 17.12 40.73 2.95
CA SER A 412 18.27 39.90 2.60
C SER A 412 18.11 38.46 3.10
N ASN A 413 16.93 38.09 3.61
CA ASN A 413 16.60 36.79 4.23
C ASN A 413 17.40 36.47 5.50
N TYR A 414 17.88 37.47 6.24
CA TYR A 414 18.46 37.23 7.57
C TYR A 414 17.37 37.19 8.64
N VAL A 415 17.45 36.22 9.56
CA VAL A 415 16.56 36.12 10.73
C VAL A 415 16.85 37.29 11.67
N VAL A 416 15.86 38.17 11.83
CA VAL A 416 15.93 39.32 12.75
C VAL A 416 15.11 39.11 14.01
N ALA A 417 14.12 38.21 13.99
CA ALA A 417 13.38 37.78 15.17
C ALA A 417 12.91 36.32 15.02
N THR A 418 12.85 35.59 16.13
CA THR A 418 12.29 34.23 16.20
C THR A 418 11.27 34.17 17.32
N CYS A 419 10.06 33.75 16.98
CA CYS A 419 8.96 33.56 17.89
C CYS A 419 8.64 32.06 17.95
N ALA A 420 9.31 31.36 18.88
CA ALA A 420 9.26 29.90 19.04
C ALA A 420 8.02 29.44 19.83
N THR A 421 6.84 29.85 19.37
CA THR A 421 5.56 29.40 19.91
C THR A 421 4.61 29.21 18.73
N PRO A 422 3.92 28.06 18.63
CA PRO A 422 2.98 27.80 17.55
C PRO A 422 1.71 28.65 17.70
N ASN A 423 0.89 28.73 16.65
CA ASN A 423 -0.40 29.44 16.65
C ASN A 423 -0.35 30.93 17.05
N LEU A 424 0.81 31.58 16.89
CA LEU A 424 0.92 33.02 17.11
C LEU A 424 0.27 33.79 15.96
N THR A 425 -0.14 35.03 16.25
CA THR A 425 -0.67 35.97 15.25
C THR A 425 0.20 37.22 15.12
N TYR A 426 1.35 37.21 15.79
CA TYR A 426 2.33 38.28 15.71
C TYR A 426 3.73 37.82 16.15
N CYS A 427 4.75 38.58 15.77
CA CYS A 427 6.10 38.46 16.29
C CYS A 427 6.70 39.85 16.54
N ASP A 428 7.31 40.05 17.71
CA ASP A 428 7.87 41.33 18.11
C ASP A 428 9.37 41.37 17.80
N GLU A 429 9.79 42.34 16.98
CA GLU A 429 11.20 42.64 16.69
C GLU A 429 11.66 43.80 17.58
N THR A 430 12.82 43.64 18.23
CA THR A 430 13.39 44.64 19.16
C THR A 430 14.81 45.01 18.75
N GLY A 431 15.39 46.04 19.38
CA GLY A 431 16.75 46.50 19.06
C GLY A 431 16.83 47.34 17.78
N LEU A 432 15.69 47.91 17.36
CA LEU A 432 15.59 48.76 16.18
C LEU A 432 16.02 50.20 16.46
N SER A 433 16.37 50.95 15.40
CA SER A 433 16.67 52.37 15.48
C SER A 433 15.40 53.23 15.49
N PRO A 434 15.38 54.37 16.19
CA PRO A 434 14.23 55.30 16.22
C PRO A 434 13.93 55.89 14.85
N ASN A 435 12.65 56.19 14.62
CA ASN A 435 12.13 56.81 13.39
C ASN A 435 12.70 56.23 12.08
N THR A 436 12.88 54.90 12.04
CA THR A 436 13.52 54.19 10.93
C THR A 436 12.53 53.20 10.32
N SER A 437 12.40 53.20 9.00
CA SER A 437 11.55 52.24 8.28
C SER A 437 12.25 50.90 8.16
N TYR A 438 11.53 49.85 8.51
CA TYR A 438 11.95 48.47 8.30
C TYR A 438 10.94 47.78 7.39
N THR A 439 11.45 46.98 6.45
CA THR A 439 10.68 46.08 5.59
C THR A 439 11.01 44.65 5.99
N ARG A 440 9.99 43.83 6.21
CA ARG A 440 10.11 42.44 6.64
C ARG A 440 9.08 41.57 5.94
N HIS A 441 9.37 40.28 5.91
CA HIS A 441 8.40 39.22 5.66
C HIS A 441 8.53 38.15 6.76
N VAL A 442 7.49 37.35 6.91
CA VAL A 442 7.37 36.34 7.97
C VAL A 442 7.32 34.95 7.35
N HIS A 443 7.96 34.00 8.00
CA HIS A 443 7.88 32.57 7.70
C HIS A 443 7.32 31.84 8.92
N ALA A 444 6.47 30.84 8.68
CA ALA A 444 6.24 29.79 9.66
C ALA A 444 7.39 28.77 9.52
N TYR A 445 7.77 28.11 10.60
CA TYR A 445 8.84 27.10 10.55
C TYR A 445 8.49 25.86 11.36
N ASN A 446 9.05 24.73 10.97
CA ASN A 446 9.09 23.49 11.74
C ASN A 446 10.43 22.76 11.50
N THR A 447 10.54 21.52 11.96
CA THR A 447 11.75 20.70 11.74
C THR A 447 12.01 20.34 10.28
N ALA A 448 11.00 20.35 9.40
CA ALA A 448 11.19 20.16 7.95
C ALA A 448 11.76 21.41 7.26
N GLY A 449 11.58 22.59 7.86
CA GLY A 449 12.18 23.85 7.41
C GLY A 449 11.27 25.06 7.55
N ASP A 450 11.64 26.14 6.86
CA ASP A 450 10.84 27.36 6.78
C ASP A 450 9.83 27.26 5.62
N SER A 451 8.64 27.83 5.82
CA SER A 451 7.64 28.03 4.77
C SER A 451 8.19 28.92 3.66
N SER A 452 7.44 29.05 2.56
CA SER A 452 7.64 30.21 1.66
C SER A 452 7.42 31.53 2.43
N SER A 453 7.96 32.63 1.91
CA SER A 453 7.83 33.94 2.56
C SER A 453 6.39 34.45 2.44
N SER A 454 5.90 35.15 3.48
CA SER A 454 4.77 36.05 3.32
C SER A 454 5.07 37.15 2.28
N ALA A 455 4.08 37.98 1.96
CA ALA A 455 4.36 39.28 1.34
C ALA A 455 5.25 40.16 2.24
N ASP A 456 5.90 41.16 1.66
CA ASP A 456 6.64 42.18 2.43
C ASP A 456 5.67 43.19 3.07
N ALA A 457 5.96 43.59 4.31
CA ALA A 457 5.32 44.73 4.97
C ALA A 457 6.36 45.70 5.49
N SER A 458 6.02 46.99 5.53
CA SER A 458 6.92 48.05 6.01
C SER A 458 6.31 48.85 7.13
N LYS A 459 7.14 49.24 8.11
CA LYS A 459 6.72 50.08 9.24
C LYS A 459 7.89 50.87 9.80
N TYR A 460 7.62 52.12 10.18
CA TYR A 460 8.55 52.93 10.97
C TYR A 460 8.43 52.60 12.45
N THR A 461 9.55 52.53 13.16
CA THR A 461 9.57 52.68 14.63
C THR A 461 9.08 54.06 15.03
N LEU A 462 8.68 54.23 16.29
CA LEU A 462 8.32 55.56 16.79
C LEU A 462 9.56 56.48 16.80
N ALA A 463 9.34 57.79 16.69
CA ALA A 463 10.39 58.76 16.88
C ALA A 463 10.71 58.93 18.37
N ASN A 464 11.99 59.15 18.69
CA ASN A 464 12.36 59.65 20.01
C ASN A 464 11.84 61.08 20.16
N VAL A 465 11.48 61.48 21.39
CA VAL A 465 11.14 62.88 21.68
C VAL A 465 12.39 63.73 21.46
N PRO A 466 12.34 64.81 20.64
CA PRO A 466 13.46 65.73 20.48
C PRO A 466 13.90 66.34 21.81
N GLY A 467 15.19 66.68 21.92
CA GLY A 467 15.70 67.42 23.07
C GLY A 467 15.16 68.85 23.11
N ALA A 468 15.28 69.49 24.28
CA ALA A 468 14.85 70.87 24.45
C ALA A 468 15.59 71.81 23.47
N PRO A 469 14.91 72.81 22.88
CA PRO A 469 15.55 73.77 21.98
C PRO A 469 16.55 74.63 22.75
N THR A 470 17.71 74.88 22.12
CA THR A 470 18.74 75.77 22.66
C THR A 470 18.95 76.97 21.74
N LEU A 471 19.17 78.14 22.33
CA LEU A 471 19.50 79.37 21.59
C LEU A 471 21.01 79.49 21.51
N THR A 472 21.56 79.54 20.30
CA THR A 472 23.03 79.49 20.09
C THR A 472 23.61 80.75 19.46
N ALA A 473 22.78 81.63 18.90
CA ALA A 473 23.17 82.96 18.47
C ALA A 473 21.98 83.91 18.58
N THR A 474 22.16 85.08 19.19
CA THR A 474 21.14 86.12 19.33
C THR A 474 21.70 87.46 18.88
N SER A 475 20.96 88.19 18.06
CA SER A 475 21.26 89.56 17.64
C SER A 475 20.00 90.41 17.74
N ALA A 476 20.12 91.72 17.47
CA ALA A 476 18.97 92.62 17.46
C ALA A 476 17.90 92.24 16.40
N THR A 477 18.24 91.43 15.40
CA THR A 477 17.36 91.09 14.27
C THR A 477 17.27 89.59 13.98
N SER A 478 17.91 88.72 14.77
CA SER A 478 17.84 87.26 14.53
C SER A 478 18.18 86.43 15.76
N ILE A 479 17.58 85.24 15.84
CA ILE A 479 17.87 84.20 16.82
C ILE A 479 18.07 82.87 16.10
N LYS A 480 19.16 82.16 16.42
CA LYS A 480 19.41 80.78 15.96
C LYS A 480 18.97 79.78 17.03
N ILE A 481 17.98 78.97 16.69
CA ILE A 481 17.49 77.86 17.49
C ILE A 481 18.14 76.56 16.99
N VAL A 482 18.67 75.75 17.90
CA VAL A 482 19.17 74.38 17.63
C VAL A 482 18.34 73.39 18.43
N ILE A 483 17.83 72.37 17.75
CA ILE A 483 17.05 71.28 18.35
C ILE A 483 17.89 70.00 18.28
N ASP A 484 18.12 69.36 19.42
CA ASP A 484 18.72 68.03 19.46
C ASP A 484 17.71 67.00 18.95
N GLN A 485 18.09 66.28 17.88
CA GLN A 485 17.22 65.29 17.24
C GLN A 485 17.12 63.98 18.02
N ASN A 486 17.88 63.82 19.12
CA ASN A 486 17.85 62.65 20.00
C ASN A 486 17.93 61.32 19.24
N ASN A 487 18.90 61.23 18.32
CA ASN A 487 19.18 60.11 17.41
C ASN A 487 18.10 59.79 16.36
N ASN A 488 17.08 60.63 16.17
CA ASN A 488 16.19 60.47 15.01
C ASN A 488 16.96 60.79 13.70
N PRO A 489 16.90 59.94 12.66
CA PRO A 489 17.54 60.21 11.39
C PRO A 489 16.98 61.45 10.69
N SER A 490 17.86 62.22 10.05
CA SER A 490 17.49 63.32 9.15
C SER A 490 16.81 62.74 7.90
N GLY A 491 15.48 62.64 7.90
CA GLY A 491 14.70 62.15 6.76
C GLY A 491 13.69 61.03 7.05
N GLY A 492 13.47 60.65 8.32
CA GLY A 492 12.52 59.59 8.72
C GLY A 492 11.02 59.93 8.57
N GLY A 493 10.63 60.69 7.54
CA GLY A 493 9.22 61.03 7.25
C GLY A 493 8.58 62.10 8.14
N THR A 494 9.22 62.51 9.24
CA THR A 494 8.80 63.63 10.09
C THR A 494 9.99 64.48 10.51
N SER A 495 9.79 65.79 10.64
CA SER A 495 10.79 66.76 11.10
C SER A 495 10.24 67.58 12.28
N PRO A 496 11.10 68.06 13.20
CA PRO A 496 10.67 68.99 14.23
C PRO A 496 10.19 70.30 13.60
N TYR A 497 8.99 70.76 13.99
CA TYR A 497 8.41 72.03 13.57
C TYR A 497 8.43 73.03 14.74
N VAL A 498 8.85 74.27 14.46
CA VAL A 498 8.80 75.39 15.40
C VAL A 498 7.66 76.30 14.98
N ASP A 499 6.66 76.49 15.84
CA ASP A 499 5.59 77.45 15.61
C ASP A 499 6.05 78.86 16.07
N PRO A 500 6.20 79.83 15.15
CA PRO A 500 6.66 81.18 15.49
C PRO A 500 5.60 82.03 16.21
N ASN A 501 4.33 81.60 16.30
CA ASN A 501 3.23 82.41 16.82
C ASN A 501 2.87 82.15 18.30
N GLY A 502 3.58 81.24 18.98
CA GLY A 502 3.48 81.07 20.43
C GLY A 502 2.18 80.46 20.96
N ASP A 503 1.33 79.89 20.09
CA ASP A 503 0.25 79.01 20.56
C ASP A 503 0.86 77.63 20.89
N ALA A 504 0.85 77.28 22.18
CA ALA A 504 1.38 76.00 22.66
C ALA A 504 0.58 74.78 22.16
N ALA A 505 -0.57 74.99 21.50
CA ALA A 505 -1.42 73.91 20.98
C ALA A 505 -0.90 73.24 19.70
N THR A 506 0.10 73.79 19.00
CA THR A 506 0.51 73.37 17.64
C THR A 506 1.98 72.96 17.47
N SER A 507 2.80 72.96 18.52
CA SER A 507 4.16 72.41 18.44
C SER A 507 4.14 70.87 18.42
N GLY A 508 4.72 70.24 17.40
CA GLY A 508 4.73 68.78 17.23
C GLY A 508 5.56 68.29 16.03
N TRP A 509 5.46 67.00 15.72
CA TRP A 509 6.03 66.41 14.51
C TRP A 509 5.08 66.65 13.33
N VAL A 510 5.60 67.23 12.24
CA VAL A 510 4.85 67.35 10.98
C VAL A 510 5.42 66.38 9.94
N PRO A 511 4.57 65.76 9.08
CA PRO A 511 5.05 65.02 7.91
C PRO A 511 5.89 65.96 7.06
N THR A 512 7.08 65.57 6.65
CA THR A 512 7.95 66.42 5.82
C THR A 512 7.23 66.78 4.50
N PRO A 513 6.81 68.03 4.27
CA PRO A 513 6.45 68.47 2.93
C PRO A 513 7.76 68.69 2.15
N SER A 514 7.72 68.62 0.82
CA SER A 514 8.84 69.07 -0.02
C SER A 514 9.03 70.58 0.14
N GLY A 515 9.75 71.00 1.17
CA GLY A 515 9.96 72.41 1.46
C GLY A 515 10.48 72.63 2.88
N THR A 516 11.70 73.14 2.98
CA THR A 516 12.26 73.70 4.21
C THR A 516 11.41 74.88 4.68
N HIS A 517 10.60 74.70 5.73
CA HIS A 517 10.11 75.84 6.50
C HIS A 517 11.09 76.14 7.64
N PHE A 518 12.22 76.72 7.28
CA PHE A 518 12.84 77.73 8.14
C PHE A 518 12.27 79.06 7.66
N THR A 519 11.22 79.57 8.30
CA THR A 519 10.89 80.99 8.13
C THR A 519 11.96 81.78 8.85
N THR A 520 12.90 82.33 8.09
CA THR A 520 13.65 83.52 8.50
C THR A 520 12.64 84.55 8.97
N ILE A 521 12.63 84.87 10.28
CA ILE A 521 12.07 86.13 10.76
C ILE A 521 13.09 87.18 10.33
N ASN A 522 12.82 87.84 9.21
CA ASN A 522 13.38 89.15 8.95
C ASN A 522 12.34 90.13 9.51
N ASP A 523 12.73 90.90 10.51
CA ASP A 523 12.05 92.16 10.83
C ASP A 523 12.09 93.13 9.64
#